data_AF-A0A8T4KA82-F1
#
_entry.id   AF-A0A8T4KA82-F1
#
_cell.length_a   1.000
_cell.length_b   1.000
_cell.length_c   1.000
_cell.angle_alpha   90.00
_cell.angle_beta   90.00
_cell.angle_gamma   90.00
#
_symmetry.space_group_name_H-M   'P 1'
#
loop_
_entity.id
_entity.type
_entity.pdbx_description
1 polymer ?
#
loop_
_entity_poly.entity_id
_entity_poly.type
_entity_poly.pdbx_seq_one_letter_code
_entity_poly.pdbx_strand_id
1 'polypeptide(L)'
;MEAKLCPDGSSVGRTGPDCGFAPCPDGAVYCTEESRNADVCIRLYQPVCGWFGLEVQCVRYPCASTFSNSCEACKSPTVDYYTPGECPSSDAQIANPASTYCIENGGTLKILETEGGQYGVCTINGTDCEEWAHFRGECPSGP
;
A
#
# COMPACT_ATOMS: atom_id res chain seq x y z
N MET A 1 18.21 11.32 14.93
CA MET A 1 17.31 10.58 14.02
C MET A 1 15.98 10.50 14.76
N GLU A 2 14.92 11.11 14.22
CA GLU A 2 13.60 11.07 14.85
C GLU A 2 12.89 9.80 14.41
N ALA A 3 12.28 9.09 15.36
CA ALA A 3 11.54 7.86 15.11
C ALA A 3 10.14 7.97 15.72
N LYS A 4 9.13 7.50 15.00
CA LYS A 4 7.77 7.36 15.51
C LYS A 4 7.60 5.93 16.01
N LEU A 5 7.24 5.79 17.28
CA LEU A 5 6.92 4.48 17.86
C LEU A 5 5.59 3.97 17.29
N CYS A 6 5.58 2.71 16.87
CA CYS A 6 4.41 2.00 16.39
C CYS A 6 3.73 1.22 17.53
N PRO A 7 2.45 0.87 17.40
CA PRO A 7 1.70 0.16 18.45
C PRO A 7 2.29 -1.20 18.86
N ASP A 8 3.05 -1.83 17.95
CA ASP A 8 3.78 -3.08 18.17
C ASP A 8 5.13 -2.89 18.89
N GLY A 9 5.49 -1.64 19.23
CA GLY A 9 6.76 -1.29 19.87
C GLY A 9 7.93 -1.10 18.89
N SER A 10 7.72 -1.29 17.59
CA SER A 10 8.71 -0.95 16.55
C SER A 10 8.79 0.57 16.36
N SER A 11 9.72 1.04 15.53
CA SER A 11 9.86 2.47 15.24
C SER A 11 10.11 2.73 13.76
N VAL A 12 9.34 3.64 13.18
CA VAL A 12 9.47 4.07 11.78
C VAL A 12 10.19 5.41 11.68
N GLY A 13 11.08 5.52 10.69
CA GLY A 13 11.79 6.76 10.37
C GLY A 13 10.98 7.67 9.43
N ARG A 14 11.52 8.87 9.17
CA ARG A 14 10.97 9.77 8.17
C ARG A 14 11.33 9.29 6.76
N THR A 15 10.38 9.43 5.84
CA THR A 15 10.48 9.12 4.41
C THR A 15 10.10 10.36 3.60
N GLY A 16 10.80 10.61 2.48
CA GLY A 16 10.53 11.73 1.57
C GLY A 16 9.36 11.44 0.62
N PRO A 17 8.86 12.43 -0.16
CA PRO A 17 9.34 13.82 -0.31
C PRO A 17 8.89 14.81 0.78
N ASP A 18 7.84 14.50 1.55
CA ASP A 18 7.25 15.44 2.53
C ASP A 18 7.82 15.31 3.95
N CYS A 19 8.90 14.55 4.12
CA CYS A 19 9.53 14.30 5.42
C CYS A 19 8.57 13.69 6.48
N GLY A 20 7.50 13.03 6.03
CA GLY A 20 6.55 12.34 6.89
C GLY A 20 7.12 11.04 7.46
N PHE A 21 6.64 10.57 8.61
CA PHE A 21 6.96 9.23 9.07
C PHE A 21 6.37 8.20 8.11
N ALA A 22 7.11 7.12 7.81
CA ALA A 22 6.53 5.99 7.12
C ALA A 22 5.29 5.50 7.90
N PRO A 23 4.24 4.99 7.24
CA PRO A 23 3.14 4.36 7.95
C PRO A 23 3.69 3.26 8.85
N CYS A 24 3.16 3.17 10.07
CA CYS A 24 3.39 1.96 10.85
C CYS A 24 2.86 0.80 10.04
N PRO A 25 3.61 -0.29 9.91
CA PRO A 25 3.09 -1.43 9.19
C PRO A 25 1.95 -2.02 10.02
N ASP A 26 0.72 -1.67 9.66
CA ASP A 26 -0.46 -2.32 10.22
C ASP A 26 -0.37 -3.81 9.88
N GLY A 27 -0.01 -4.62 10.88
CA GLY A 27 0.21 -6.05 10.73
C GLY A 27 1.61 -6.49 10.27
N ALA A 28 2.68 -5.67 10.37
CA ALA A 28 4.02 -6.24 10.24
C ALA A 28 4.31 -7.22 11.37
N VAL A 29 4.99 -8.30 11.00
CA VAL A 29 5.59 -9.24 11.93
C VAL A 29 7.06 -9.37 11.57
N TYR A 30 7.93 -8.94 12.49
CA TYR A 30 9.38 -9.01 12.32
C TYR A 30 9.88 -10.44 12.48
N CYS A 31 10.83 -10.82 11.62
CA CYS A 31 11.44 -12.14 11.65
C CYS A 31 12.49 -12.21 12.77
N THR A 32 12.10 -12.82 13.89
CA THR A 32 12.98 -13.10 15.04
C THR A 32 13.97 -14.22 14.73
N GLU A 33 15.05 -14.32 15.50
CA GLU A 33 16.01 -15.44 15.44
C GLU A 33 15.32 -16.81 15.51
N GLU A 34 14.31 -16.95 16.36
CA GLU A 34 13.53 -18.19 16.46
C GLU A 34 12.81 -18.51 15.14
N SER A 35 12.15 -17.53 14.54
CA SER A 35 11.45 -17.72 13.27
C SER A 35 12.40 -17.99 12.09
N ARG A 36 13.60 -17.41 12.11
CA ARG A 36 14.65 -17.63 11.10
C ARG A 36 15.25 -19.04 11.19
N ASN A 37 15.41 -19.53 12.41
CA ASN A 37 16.03 -20.82 12.70
C ASN A 37 15.01 -21.97 12.81
N ALA A 38 13.79 -21.80 12.28
CA ALA A 38 12.80 -22.87 12.23
C ALA A 38 13.34 -24.07 11.40
N ASP A 39 13.47 -25.24 12.05
CA ASP A 39 14.00 -26.46 11.42
C ASP A 39 13.23 -26.83 10.15
N VAL A 40 11.90 -26.79 10.23
CA VAL A 40 10.98 -27.12 9.14
C VAL A 40 9.81 -26.16 9.09
N CYS A 41 9.37 -25.83 7.88
CA CYS A 41 8.13 -25.11 7.65
C CYS A 41 7.02 -26.07 7.27
N ILE A 42 5.84 -25.88 7.85
CA ILE A 42 4.65 -26.61 7.40
C ILE A 42 4.26 -26.16 5.99
N ARG A 43 3.75 -27.08 5.18
CA ARG A 43 3.24 -26.79 3.83
C ARG A 43 1.84 -26.18 3.88
N LEU A 44 1.73 -25.08 4.62
CA LEU A 44 0.54 -24.26 4.71
C LEU A 44 0.64 -23.14 3.68
N TYR A 45 -0.42 -22.95 2.90
CA TYR A 45 -0.52 -21.81 1.99
C TYR A 45 -1.34 -20.71 2.68
N GLN A 46 -0.62 -19.75 3.26
CA GLN A 46 -1.13 -18.54 3.89
C GLN A 46 -0.16 -17.41 3.52
N PRO A 47 -0.29 -16.84 2.31
CA PRO A 47 0.75 -16.02 1.73
C PRO A 47 1.02 -14.77 2.56
N VAL A 48 2.29 -14.36 2.53
CA VAL A 48 2.76 -13.14 3.18
C VAL A 48 3.66 -12.36 2.22
N CYS A 49 3.72 -11.05 2.39
CA CYS A 49 4.67 -10.21 1.70
C CYS A 49 5.89 -10.02 2.60
N GLY A 50 7.01 -10.65 2.24
CA GLY A 50 8.28 -10.53 2.97
C GLY A 50 9.07 -9.33 2.47
N TRP A 51 9.21 -8.31 3.31
CA TRP A 51 9.92 -7.07 3.04
C TRP A 51 11.40 -7.24 3.30
N PHE A 52 12.23 -6.81 2.35
CA PHE A 52 13.66 -6.98 2.45
C PHE A 52 14.30 -5.95 3.37
N GLY A 53 15.33 -6.37 4.09
CA GLY A 53 16.11 -5.49 4.96
C GLY A 53 16.98 -4.50 4.18
N LEU A 54 17.56 -3.53 4.91
CA LEU A 54 18.38 -2.46 4.34
C LEU A 54 19.66 -2.95 3.63
N GLU A 55 20.07 -4.20 3.86
CA GLU A 55 21.21 -4.84 3.20
C GLU A 55 20.92 -5.17 1.73
N VAL A 56 19.65 -5.25 1.35
CA VAL A 56 19.21 -5.58 -0.02
C VAL A 56 19.00 -4.31 -0.81
N GLN A 57 19.75 -4.16 -1.91
CA GLN A 57 19.57 -3.04 -2.84
C GLN A 57 18.42 -3.31 -3.81
N CYS A 58 17.25 -2.76 -3.51
CA CYS A 58 16.09 -2.83 -4.38
C CYS A 58 16.09 -1.73 -5.44
N VAL A 59 16.00 -2.12 -6.71
CA VAL A 59 15.90 -1.19 -7.86
C VAL A 59 14.46 -0.90 -8.28
N ARG A 60 13.49 -1.71 -7.83
CA ARG A 60 12.07 -1.58 -8.16
C ARG A 60 11.22 -1.82 -6.91
N TYR A 61 10.09 -1.12 -6.83
CA TYR A 61 9.07 -1.35 -5.83
C TYR A 61 8.15 -2.54 -6.20
N PRO A 62 7.66 -3.32 -5.21
CA PRO A 62 8.06 -3.29 -3.80
C PRO A 62 9.43 -3.90 -3.59
N CYS A 63 10.13 -3.45 -2.54
CA CYS A 63 11.34 -4.10 -2.04
C CYS A 63 10.96 -5.32 -1.18
N ALA A 64 10.25 -6.25 -1.79
CA ALA A 64 9.63 -7.37 -1.11
C ALA A 64 9.27 -8.48 -2.12
N SER A 65 9.03 -9.69 -1.61
CA SER A 65 8.53 -10.82 -2.38
C SER A 65 7.40 -11.55 -1.65
N THR A 66 6.46 -12.12 -2.41
CA THR A 66 5.42 -12.99 -1.87
C THR A 66 6.01 -14.34 -1.50
N PHE A 67 5.77 -14.81 -0.28
CA PHE A 67 6.14 -16.14 0.21
C PHE A 67 4.89 -16.95 0.52
N SER A 68 4.99 -18.28 0.42
CA SER A 68 3.87 -19.21 0.64
C SER A 68 3.27 -19.13 2.04
N ASN A 69 4.11 -18.83 3.04
CA ASN A 69 3.72 -18.59 4.42
C ASN A 69 4.80 -17.81 5.18
N SER A 70 4.48 -17.41 6.40
CA SER A 70 5.37 -16.66 7.30
C SER A 70 6.69 -17.36 7.62
N CYS A 71 6.69 -18.68 7.73
CA CYS A 71 7.92 -19.45 8.01
C CYS A 71 8.88 -19.38 6.82
N GLU A 72 8.39 -19.61 5.60
CA GLU A 72 9.20 -19.51 4.38
C GLU A 72 9.74 -18.08 4.18
N ALA A 73 8.95 -17.05 4.53
CA ALA A 73 9.41 -15.67 4.51
C ALA A 73 10.56 -15.44 5.50
N CYS A 74 10.39 -15.81 6.78
CA CYS A 74 11.39 -15.55 7.80
C CYS A 74 12.65 -16.42 7.71
N LYS A 75 12.59 -17.60 7.07
CA LYS A 75 13.79 -18.37 6.75
C LYS A 75 14.65 -17.72 5.66
N SER A 76 14.09 -16.81 4.86
CA SER A 76 14.89 -16.06 3.88
C SER A 76 15.80 -15.06 4.59
N PRO A 77 17.13 -15.10 4.36
CA PRO A 77 18.07 -14.19 5.01
C PRO A 77 17.89 -12.73 4.58
N THR A 78 17.23 -12.50 3.45
CA THR A 78 16.98 -11.16 2.91
C THR A 78 15.76 -10.48 3.51
N VAL A 79 14.84 -11.24 4.12
CA VAL A 79 13.58 -10.73 4.67
C VAL A 79 13.82 -10.21 6.09
N ASP A 80 13.38 -8.99 6.37
CA ASP A 80 13.44 -8.36 7.70
C ASP A 80 12.13 -8.59 8.47
N TYR A 81 11.01 -8.33 7.80
CA TYR A 81 9.66 -8.54 8.34
C TYR A 81 8.69 -8.94 7.23
N TYR A 82 7.51 -9.43 7.60
CA TYR A 82 6.44 -9.70 6.64
C TYR A 82 5.13 -9.02 7.02
N THR A 83 4.25 -8.82 6.04
CA THR A 83 2.85 -8.44 6.23
C THR A 83 1.92 -9.53 5.68
N PRO A 84 0.72 -9.75 6.26
CA PRO A 84 -0.25 -10.71 5.73
C PRO A 84 -0.65 -10.40 4.28
N GLY A 85 -0.87 -11.46 3.48
CA GLY A 85 -1.30 -11.34 2.08
C GLY A 85 -0.14 -11.26 1.10
N GLU A 86 -0.46 -11.19 -0.20
CA GLU A 86 0.54 -11.08 -1.25
C GLU A 86 1.18 -9.69 -1.29
N CYS A 87 2.37 -9.58 -1.87
CA CYS A 87 2.99 -8.28 -2.05
C CYS A 87 2.21 -7.38 -3.01
N PRO A 88 2.23 -6.06 -2.78
CA PRO A 88 1.65 -5.11 -3.72
C PRO A 88 2.36 -5.26 -5.08
N SER A 89 1.61 -5.13 -6.17
CA SER A 89 2.23 -5.08 -7.48
C SER A 89 3.08 -3.80 -7.60
N SER A 90 4.11 -3.84 -8.45
CA SER A 90 4.84 -2.63 -8.84
C SER A 90 3.94 -1.58 -9.50
N ASP A 91 2.77 -2.03 -9.94
CA ASP A 91 1.74 -1.26 -10.62
C ASP A 91 0.59 -0.96 -9.67
N ALA A 92 0.86 -0.93 -8.35
CA ALA A 92 0.02 -0.22 -7.40
C ALA A 92 0.02 1.26 -7.80
N GLN A 93 -0.76 1.57 -8.83
CA GLN A 93 -0.99 2.91 -9.32
C GLN A 93 -1.60 3.66 -8.15
N ILE A 94 -0.94 4.73 -7.74
CA ILE A 94 -1.51 5.70 -6.82
C ILE A 94 -2.92 5.99 -7.33
N ALA A 95 -3.92 5.63 -6.54
CA ALA A 95 -5.30 5.84 -6.93
C ALA A 95 -5.46 7.32 -7.23
N ASN A 96 -6.11 7.64 -8.35
CA ASN A 96 -6.31 9.03 -8.74
C ASN A 96 -7.10 9.72 -7.61
N PRO A 97 -6.54 10.78 -6.99
CA PRO A 97 -7.16 11.41 -5.82
C PRO A 97 -8.54 11.99 -6.12
N ALA A 98 -8.80 12.43 -7.36
CA ALA A 98 -10.12 12.89 -7.76
C ALA A 98 -11.13 11.74 -7.88
N SER A 99 -10.69 10.62 -8.43
CA SER A 99 -11.49 9.39 -8.51
C SER A 99 -11.86 8.85 -7.13
N THR A 100 -10.90 8.78 -6.20
CA THR A 100 -11.16 8.33 -4.82
C THR A 100 -12.09 9.28 -4.08
N TYR A 101 -11.85 10.59 -4.21
CA TYR A 101 -12.70 11.61 -3.61
C TYR A 101 -14.16 11.49 -4.06
N CYS A 102 -14.41 11.21 -5.35
CA CYS A 102 -15.76 10.96 -5.85
C CYS A 102 -16.46 9.81 -5.09
N ILE A 103 -15.79 8.67 -4.97
CA ILE A 103 -16.35 7.45 -4.35
C ILE A 103 -16.56 7.67 -2.84
N GLU A 104 -15.61 8.32 -2.16
CA GLU A 104 -15.67 8.62 -0.73
C GLU A 104 -16.79 9.60 -0.38
N ASN A 105 -17.15 10.50 -1.30
CA ASN A 105 -18.29 11.40 -1.17
C ASN A 105 -19.62 10.76 -1.64
N GLY A 106 -19.66 9.45 -1.83
CA GLY A 106 -20.87 8.70 -2.21
C GLY A 106 -21.27 8.85 -3.68
N GLY A 107 -20.37 9.38 -4.52
CA GLY A 107 -20.55 9.44 -5.97
C GLY A 107 -20.24 8.12 -6.66
N THR A 108 -20.63 8.03 -7.94
CA THR A 108 -20.25 6.94 -8.85
C THR A 108 -19.32 7.47 -9.93
N LEU A 109 -18.15 6.86 -10.07
CA LEU A 109 -17.16 7.24 -11.08
C LEU A 109 -17.41 6.55 -12.43
N LYS A 110 -17.29 7.31 -13.52
CA LYS A 110 -17.25 6.81 -14.91
C LYS A 110 -16.04 7.38 -15.62
N ILE A 111 -15.26 6.54 -16.28
CA ILE A 111 -14.16 6.98 -17.16
C ILE A 111 -14.69 7.08 -18.58
N LEU A 112 -14.53 8.24 -19.20
CA LEU A 112 -14.96 8.51 -20.56
C LEU A 112 -13.75 8.65 -21.49
N GLU A 113 -13.78 7.95 -22.62
CA GLU A 113 -12.76 8.04 -23.67
C GLU A 113 -13.07 9.15 -24.67
N THR A 114 -12.04 9.86 -25.09
CA THR A 114 -12.07 10.92 -26.11
C THR A 114 -10.90 10.75 -27.06
N GLU A 115 -10.91 11.45 -28.20
CA GLU A 115 -9.75 11.49 -29.11
C GLU A 115 -8.47 12.02 -28.44
N GLY A 116 -8.59 12.81 -27.36
CA GLY A 116 -7.48 13.39 -26.61
C GLY A 116 -7.04 12.59 -25.38
N GLY A 117 -7.64 11.42 -25.11
CA GLY A 117 -7.36 10.60 -23.92
C GLY A 117 -8.61 10.32 -23.09
N GLN A 118 -8.41 10.04 -21.80
CA GLN A 118 -9.48 9.69 -20.86
C GLN A 118 -9.67 10.78 -19.80
N TYR A 119 -10.90 10.97 -19.35
CA TYR A 119 -11.23 11.80 -18.18
C TYR A 119 -12.29 11.13 -17.32
N GLY A 120 -12.27 11.41 -16.01
CA GLY A 120 -13.24 10.88 -15.06
C GLY A 120 -14.44 11.82 -14.86
N VAL A 121 -15.63 11.24 -14.78
CA VAL A 121 -16.87 11.93 -14.40
C VAL A 121 -17.41 11.29 -13.13
N CYS A 122 -17.59 12.12 -12.11
CA CYS A 122 -18.27 11.77 -10.87
C CYS A 122 -19.77 12.07 -10.98
N THR A 123 -20.62 11.05 -10.88
CA THR A 123 -22.07 11.21 -10.69
C THR A 123 -22.36 11.26 -9.20
N ILE A 124 -22.65 12.42 -8.63
CA ILE A 124 -23.00 12.61 -7.21
C ILE A 124 -24.40 13.20 -7.09
N ASN A 125 -25.30 12.55 -6.33
CA ASN A 125 -26.72 12.94 -6.20
C ASN A 125 -27.44 13.17 -7.54
N GLY A 126 -27.10 12.37 -8.55
CA GLY A 126 -27.67 12.48 -9.91
C GLY A 126 -27.13 13.65 -10.74
N THR A 127 -26.12 14.37 -10.24
CA THR A 127 -25.41 15.42 -10.99
C THR A 127 -24.07 14.87 -11.47
N ASP A 128 -23.83 14.99 -12.78
CA ASP A 128 -22.54 14.63 -13.38
C ASP A 128 -21.59 15.83 -13.30
N CYS A 129 -20.40 15.61 -12.75
CA CYS A 129 -19.33 16.58 -12.67
C CYS A 129 -18.00 15.92 -13.04
N GLU A 130 -17.10 16.64 -13.71
CA GLU A 130 -15.74 16.15 -13.94
C GLU A 130 -15.02 15.92 -12.60
N GLU A 131 -14.29 14.80 -12.46
CA GLU A 131 -13.77 14.36 -11.15
C GLU A 131 -12.83 15.38 -10.50
N TRP A 132 -11.98 16.05 -11.27
CA TRP A 132 -11.06 17.05 -10.74
C TRP A 132 -11.75 18.36 -10.37
N ALA A 133 -12.78 18.76 -11.11
CA ALA A 133 -13.65 19.88 -10.77
C ALA A 133 -14.39 19.61 -9.44
N HIS A 134 -14.87 18.38 -9.23
CA HIS A 134 -15.46 17.99 -7.94
C HIS A 134 -14.43 18.02 -6.81
N PHE A 135 -13.24 17.45 -7.03
CA PHE A 135 -12.14 17.47 -6.06
C PHE A 135 -11.71 18.89 -5.65
N ARG A 136 -11.78 19.85 -6.58
CA ARG A 136 -11.47 21.28 -6.31
C ARG A 136 -12.66 22.09 -5.78
N GLY A 137 -13.82 21.48 -5.58
CA GLY A 137 -15.03 22.16 -5.09
C GLY A 137 -15.69 23.09 -6.11
N GLU A 138 -15.40 22.91 -7.41
CA GLU A 138 -15.99 23.68 -8.51
C GLU A 138 -17.39 23.17 -8.90
N CYS A 139 -17.82 22.08 -8.28
CA CYS A 139 -19.14 21.49 -8.43
C CYS A 139 -19.86 21.42 -7.07
N PRO A 140 -21.20 21.33 -7.07
CA PRO A 140 -21.95 21.12 -5.84
C PRO A 140 -21.46 19.86 -5.12
N SER A 141 -20.97 20.04 -3.90
CA SER A 141 -20.83 18.95 -2.94
C SER A 141 -22.22 18.37 -2.67
N GLY A 142 -22.32 17.06 -2.49
CA GLY A 142 -23.53 16.48 -1.90
C GLY A 142 -23.84 17.09 -0.52
N PRO A 143 -25.08 16.91 -0.02
CA PRO A 143 -25.66 17.73 1.05
C PRO A 143 -24.82 17.83 2.32
#